data_AF-A0A4R7HVS7-F1
#
_entry.id   AF-A0A4R7HVS7-F1
#
_cell.length_a   1.000
_cell.length_b   1.000
_cell.length_c   1.000
_cell.angle_alpha   90.00
_cell.angle_beta   90.00
_cell.angle_gamma   90.00
#
_symmetry.space_group_name_H-M   'P 1'
#
loop_
_entity.id
_entity.type
_entity.pdbx_description
1 polymer ?
#
loop_
_entity_poly.entity_id
_entity_poly.type
_entity_poly.pdbx_seq_one_letter_code
_entity_poly.pdbx_strand_id
1 'polypeptide(L)'
;MVDHTPPPRIVYRREVDEHGIDVSWYVKVDAALQVVVWGFHPHLPEGMHWKKGDESGLGSDHNTDGRQSFDEFLRSPLHEIDDASRAEVTAAIDVAR
;
A
#
# COMPACT_ATOMS: atom_id res chain seq x y z
N MET A 1 -24.15 11.41 -8.39
CA MET A 1 -23.49 11.38 -7.07
C MET A 1 -22.34 10.41 -7.23
N VAL A 2 -21.11 10.91 -7.27
CA VAL A 2 -19.92 10.04 -7.33
C VAL A 2 -19.74 9.54 -5.92
N ASP A 3 -19.93 8.25 -5.70
CA ASP A 3 -19.72 7.65 -4.40
C ASP A 3 -18.22 7.77 -4.08
N HIS A 4 -17.88 8.73 -3.22
CA HIS A 4 -16.51 9.01 -2.81
C HIS A 4 -16.04 8.05 -1.71
N THR A 5 -16.56 6.81 -1.69
CA THR A 5 -16.03 5.81 -0.77
C THR A 5 -14.54 5.66 -1.08
N PRO A 6 -13.65 6.06 -0.15
CA PRO A 6 -12.22 5.96 -0.39
C PRO A 6 -11.90 4.49 -0.66
N PRO A 7 -11.04 4.20 -1.66
CA PRO A 7 -10.72 2.83 -1.99
C PRO A 7 -10.22 2.12 -0.72
N PRO A 8 -10.69 0.88 -0.44
CA PRO A 8 -10.31 0.17 0.76
C PRO A 8 -8.78 0.06 0.82
N ARG A 9 -8.21 0.57 1.92
CA ARG A 9 -6.78 0.53 2.19
C ARG A 9 -6.49 -0.67 3.09
N ILE A 10 -5.87 -1.69 2.54
CA ILE A 10 -5.53 -2.92 3.26
C ILE A 10 -4.05 -2.83 3.64
N VAL A 11 -3.77 -2.75 4.94
CA VAL A 11 -2.39 -2.68 5.46
C VAL A 11 -1.88 -4.10 5.60
N TYR A 12 -0.82 -4.45 4.87
CA TYR A 12 -0.28 -5.80 4.86
C TYR A 12 1.04 -5.96 5.64
N ARG A 13 1.71 -4.84 5.91
CA ARG A 13 2.97 -4.84 6.65
C ARG A 13 3.08 -3.56 7.45
N ARG A 14 3.64 -3.68 8.65
CA ARG A 14 3.93 -2.56 9.53
C ARG A 14 5.26 -2.82 10.21
N GLU A 15 6.13 -1.83 10.21
CA GLU A 15 7.45 -1.89 10.83
C GLU A 15 7.69 -0.62 11.62
N VAL A 16 8.33 -0.77 12.77
CA VAL A 16 8.74 0.35 13.61
C VAL A 16 10.26 0.30 13.68
N ASP A 17 10.92 1.40 13.32
CA ASP A 17 12.37 1.49 13.43
C ASP A 17 12.84 1.77 14.87
N GLU A 18 14.16 1.73 15.08
CA GLU A 18 14.80 2.01 16.37
C GLU A 18 14.59 3.46 16.89
N HIS A 19 14.23 4.38 16.01
CA HIS A 19 13.89 5.77 16.31
C HIS A 19 12.39 5.96 16.59
N GLY A 20 11.60 4.89 16.55
CA GLY A 20 10.15 4.92 16.78
C GLY A 20 9.36 5.42 15.57
N ILE A 21 9.95 5.45 14.38
CA ILE A 21 9.23 5.76 13.14
C ILE A 21 8.43 4.53 12.75
N ASP A 22 7.12 4.68 12.69
CA ASP A 22 6.21 3.62 12.29
C ASP A 22 5.88 3.72 10.81
N VAL A 23 6.21 2.71 10.01
CA VAL A 23 5.93 2.66 8.58
C VAL A 23 4.88 1.58 8.33
N SER A 24 3.77 1.97 7.70
CA SER A 24 2.69 1.05 7.32
C SER A 24 2.63 0.91 5.80
N TRP A 25 2.87 -0.28 5.28
CA TRP A 25 2.66 -0.61 3.86
C TRP A 25 1.24 -1.08 3.63
N TYR A 26 0.66 -0.61 2.53
CA TYR A 26 -0.73 -0.88 2.19
C TYR A 26 -0.93 -1.13 0.70
N VAL A 27 -2.05 -1.76 0.40
CA VAL A 27 -2.59 -1.93 -0.94
C VAL A 27 -3.94 -1.23 -1.00
N LYS A 28 -4.19 -0.50 -2.08
CA LYS A 28 -5.50 0.09 -2.40
C LYS A 28 -6.07 -0.60 -3.63
N VAL A 29 -7.35 -0.95 -3.59
CA VAL A 29 -8.06 -1.48 -4.76
C VAL A 29 -8.74 -0.32 -5.48
N ASP A 30 -8.30 -0.02 -6.69
CA ASP A 30 -8.91 0.99 -7.56
C ASP A 30 -9.83 0.29 -8.58
N ALA A 31 -11.12 0.27 -8.26
CA ALA A 31 -12.15 -0.34 -9.11
C ALA A 31 -12.32 0.40 -10.45
N ALA A 32 -12.12 1.72 -10.48
CA ALA A 32 -12.31 2.52 -11.68
C ALA A 32 -11.22 2.22 -12.73
N LEU A 33 -10.00 1.98 -12.26
CA LEU A 33 -8.86 1.63 -13.10
C LEU A 33 -8.60 0.12 -13.19
N GLN A 34 -9.29 -0.70 -12.40
CA GLN A 34 -9.10 -2.16 -12.30
C GLN A 34 -7.65 -2.54 -11.92
N VAL A 35 -7.05 -1.75 -11.04
CA VAL A 35 -5.67 -1.96 -10.56
C VAL A 35 -5.61 -1.95 -9.04
N VAL A 36 -4.67 -2.69 -8.48
CA VAL A 36 -4.22 -2.49 -7.11
C VAL A 36 -3.03 -1.54 -7.10
N VAL A 37 -3.03 -0.63 -6.13
CA VAL A 37 -1.98 0.37 -5.94
C VAL A 37 -1.27 0.05 -4.63
N TRP A 38 0.01 -0.30 -4.73
CA TRP A 38 0.89 -0.51 -3.60
C TRP A 38 1.44 0.83 -3.12
N GLY A 39 1.55 0.98 -1.80
CA GLY A 39 2.15 2.18 -1.21
C GLY A 39 2.52 1.96 0.24
N PHE A 40 3.10 2.98 0.85
CA PHE A 40 3.39 2.99 2.27
C PHE A 40 3.17 4.37 2.87
N HIS A 41 2.98 4.40 4.19
CA HIS A 41 2.75 5.61 4.95
C HIS A 41 3.66 5.60 6.18
N PRO A 42 4.69 6.45 6.22
CA PRO A 42 5.47 6.67 7.43
C PRO A 42 4.69 7.61 8.37
N HIS A 43 4.38 7.11 9.56
CA HIS A 43 3.89 7.88 10.69
C HIS A 43 5.09 8.52 11.39
N LEU A 44 5.39 9.75 11.00
CA LEU A 44 6.49 10.52 11.56
C LEU A 44 6.06 11.19 12.88
N PRO A 45 6.95 11.23 13.90
CA PRO A 45 6.73 12.03 15.09
C PRO A 45 6.49 13.51 14.77
N GLU A 46 5.75 14.19 15.64
CA GLU A 46 5.49 15.63 15.50
C GLU A 46 6.81 16.41 15.41
N GLY A 47 6.98 17.21 14.36
CA GLY A 47 8.18 18.01 14.10
C GLY A 47 9.23 17.33 13.22
N MET A 48 9.05 16.07 12.82
CA MET A 48 9.94 15.39 11.88
C MET A 48 9.43 15.56 10.44
N HIS A 49 10.25 16.18 9.60
CA HIS A 49 9.96 16.36 8.18
C HIS A 49 10.76 15.35 7.36
N TRP A 50 10.08 14.41 6.71
CA TRP A 50 10.69 13.55 5.71
C TRP A 50 11.06 14.37 4.47
N LYS A 51 12.35 14.44 4.15
CA LYS A 51 12.81 15.02 2.90
C LYS A 51 13.12 13.90 1.89
N LYS A 52 12.78 14.16 0.63
CA LYS A 52 13.24 13.33 -0.50
C LYS A 52 14.77 13.31 -0.48
N GLY A 53 15.38 12.19 -0.06
CA GLY A 53 16.83 12.07 0.16
C GLY A 53 17.25 11.43 1.49
N ASP A 54 16.38 11.34 2.51
CA ASP A 54 16.62 10.57 3.76
C ASP A 54 16.53 9.03 3.55
N GLU A 55 16.78 8.61 2.31
CA GLU A 55 16.42 7.32 1.71
C GLU A 55 17.42 6.19 2.02
N SER A 56 18.47 6.47 2.80
CA SER A 56 19.56 5.51 3.08
C SER A 56 19.19 4.38 4.06
N GLY A 57 17.91 4.17 4.37
CA GLY A 57 17.49 3.12 5.31
C GLY A 57 16.05 2.63 5.18
N LEU A 58 15.13 3.48 4.72
CA LEU A 58 13.75 3.09 4.40
C LEU A 58 13.59 3.35 2.92
N GLY A 59 13.58 2.28 2.13
CA GLY A 59 13.73 2.31 0.67
C GLY A 59 13.03 3.48 0.01
N SER A 60 13.79 4.24 -0.78
CA SER A 60 13.31 5.14 -1.83
C SER A 60 12.20 4.46 -2.61
N ASP A 61 10.95 4.73 -2.24
CA ASP A 61 9.88 4.64 -3.22
C ASP A 61 8.72 5.55 -2.87
N HIS A 62 9.04 6.84 -2.74
CA HIS A 62 8.04 7.89 -2.75
C HIS A 62 7.25 7.91 -4.08
N ASN A 63 7.61 7.10 -5.09
CA ASN A 63 6.89 6.96 -6.36
C ASN A 63 7.09 5.58 -7.03
N THR A 64 7.06 4.43 -6.34
CA THR A 64 6.59 3.26 -7.10
C THR A 64 5.10 3.46 -7.21
N ASP A 65 4.67 3.94 -8.38
CA ASP A 65 3.43 3.48 -8.98
C ASP A 65 3.53 1.95 -9.15
N GLY A 66 3.58 1.21 -8.04
CA GLY A 66 3.34 -0.21 -7.99
C GLY A 66 1.86 -0.37 -8.28
N ARG A 67 1.46 -0.10 -9.52
CA ARG A 67 0.14 -0.39 -10.03
C ARG A 67 0.26 -1.77 -10.63
N GLN A 68 -0.54 -2.66 -10.10
CA GLN A 68 -0.61 -4.01 -10.58
C GLN A 68 -2.06 -4.26 -10.96
N SER A 69 -2.32 -4.79 -12.14
CA SER A 69 -3.69 -5.11 -12.56
C SER A 69 -4.27 -6.18 -11.62
N PHE A 70 -5.59 -6.25 -11.48
CA PHE A 70 -6.22 -7.31 -10.68
C PHE A 70 -5.75 -8.71 -11.08
N ASP A 71 -5.70 -8.99 -12.39
CA ASP A 71 -5.21 -10.26 -12.94
C ASP A 71 -3.76 -10.56 -12.54
N GLU A 72 -2.90 -9.55 -12.56
CA GLU A 72 -1.48 -9.68 -12.20
C GLU A 72 -1.34 -9.96 -10.70
N PHE A 73 -2.09 -9.24 -9.85
CA PHE A 73 -2.08 -9.47 -8.40
C PHE A 73 -2.54 -10.88 -8.05
N LEU A 74 -3.61 -11.37 -8.68
CA LEU A 74 -4.14 -12.71 -8.44
C LEU A 74 -3.15 -13.80 -8.86
N ARG A 75 -2.38 -13.58 -9.93
CA ARG A 75 -1.31 -14.50 -10.37
C ARG A 75 -0.10 -14.46 -9.46
N SER A 76 0.42 -13.27 -9.19
CA SER A 76 1.60 -13.07 -8.35
C SER A 76 1.64 -11.63 -7.86
N PRO A 77 1.43 -11.38 -6.56
CA PRO A 77 1.57 -10.04 -5.98
C PRO A 77 2.94 -9.42 -6.26
N LEU A 78 2.99 -8.11 -6.49
CA LEU A 78 4.23 -7.37 -6.75
C LEU A 78 5.19 -7.39 -5.54
N HIS A 79 4.62 -7.30 -4.34
CA HIS A 79 5.37 -7.39 -3.08
C HIS A 79 4.90 -8.61 -2.29
N GLU A 80 5.79 -9.11 -1.43
CA GLU A 80 5.44 -10.16 -0.47
C GLU A 80 4.33 -9.66 0.46
N ILE A 81 3.27 -10.44 0.53
CA ILE A 81 2.06 -10.17 1.30
C ILE A 81 1.65 -11.46 2.00
N ASP A 82 1.28 -11.38 3.26
CA ASP A 82 0.80 -12.52 4.02
C ASP A 82 -0.55 -13.02 3.47
N ASP A 83 -0.88 -14.28 3.73
CA ASP A 83 -2.09 -14.90 3.21
C ASP A 83 -3.39 -14.21 3.67
N ALA A 84 -3.42 -13.63 4.87
CA ALA A 84 -4.62 -12.94 5.38
C ALA A 84 -4.85 -11.63 4.62
N SER A 85 -3.81 -10.79 4.53
CA SER A 85 -3.87 -9.54 3.77
C SER A 85 -4.12 -9.80 2.28
N ARG A 86 -3.53 -10.86 1.71
CA ARG A 86 -3.78 -11.26 0.32
C ARG A 86 -5.24 -11.64 0.11
N ALA A 87 -5.83 -12.42 1.02
CA ALA A 87 -7.24 -12.80 0.95
C ALA A 87 -8.15 -11.57 1.05
N GLU A 88 -7.82 -10.58 1.89
CA GLU A 88 -8.55 -9.31 1.96
C GLU A 88 -8.48 -8.54 0.65
N VAL A 89 -7.30 -8.44 0.03
CA VAL A 89 -7.14 -7.75 -1.27
C VAL A 89 -7.92 -8.50 -2.36
N THR A 90 -7.85 -9.83 -2.38
CA THR A 90 -8.63 -10.64 -3.33
C THR A 90 -10.13 -10.46 -3.14
N ALA A 91 -10.63 -10.43 -1.90
CA ALA A 91 -12.04 -10.16 -1.62
C ALA A 91 -12.46 -8.75 -2.06
N ALA A 92 -11.60 -7.75 -1.82
CA ALA A 92 -11.86 -6.39 -2.28
C ALA A 92 -11.84 -6.27 -3.81
N ILE A 93 -10.97 -7.02 -4.50
CA ILE A 93 -10.97 -7.14 -5.97
C ILE A 93 -12.28 -7.76 -6.44
N ASP A 94 -12.75 -8.84 -5.81
CA ASP A 94 -14.00 -9.52 -6.21
C ASP A 94 -15.22 -8.60 -6.09
N VAL A 95 -15.30 -7.81 -5.02
CA VAL A 95 -16.35 -6.79 -4.82
C VAL A 95 -16.24 -5.63 -5.82
N ALA A 96 -15.04 -5.32 -6.30
CA ALA A 96 -14.76 -4.22 -7.22
C ALA A 96 -14.98 -4.56 -8.71
N ARG A 97 -15.31 -5.82 -9.04
CA ARG A 97 -15.58 -6.30 -10.40
C ARG A 97 -17.07 -6.30 -10.71
#